data_AF-A0A3B7MNK5-F1
#
_entry.id   AF-A0A3B7MNK5-F1
#
_cell.length_a   1.000
_cell.length_b   1.000
_cell.length_c   1.000
_cell.angle_alpha   90.00
_cell.angle_beta   90.00
_cell.angle_gamma   90.00
#
_symmetry.space_group_name_H-M   'P 1'
#
loop_
_entity.id
_entity.type
_entity.pdbx_description
1 polymer ?
#
loop_
_entity_poly.entity_id
_entity_poly.type
_entity_poly.pdbx_seq_one_letter_code
_entity_poly.pdbx_strand_id
1 'polypeptide(L)'
;MIRYVTIAALVVGLVACSGNSGYQPAEDAQDAGRQFIRASLDGNYEKAKFYLLKDDDNLTLLKKQQSNYQKMSSEDKRSFGDASILPLEIQPLNDSVTNYKYNNSFHPKDTTTIRIVRINNEWLVDLKSVIKM
;
A
#
# COMPACT_ATOMS: atom_id res chain seq x y z
N MET A 1 -22.74 56.89 23.41
CA MET A 1 -22.10 56.66 22.10
C MET A 1 -20.88 55.76 22.31
N ILE A 2 -20.92 54.54 21.74
CA ILE A 2 -19.83 53.89 20.96
C ILE A 2 -18.49 53.68 21.68
N ARG A 3 -17.87 52.50 21.79
CA ARG A 3 -18.05 51.15 21.22
C ARG A 3 -17.22 50.18 22.10
N TYR A 4 -17.76 49.00 22.39
CA TYR A 4 -16.99 47.90 22.98
C TYR A 4 -16.00 47.35 21.95
N VAL A 5 -14.70 47.44 22.24
CA VAL A 5 -13.66 46.81 21.43
C VAL A 5 -13.41 45.41 22.02
N THR A 6 -14.18 44.44 21.53
CA THR A 6 -13.92 43.02 21.77
C THR A 6 -12.69 42.60 20.98
N ILE A 7 -11.57 42.36 21.66
CA ILE A 7 -10.41 41.67 21.09
C ILE A 7 -10.72 40.17 21.15
N ALA A 8 -11.22 39.64 20.03
CA ALA A 8 -11.32 38.20 19.81
C ALA A 8 -9.93 37.66 19.49
N ALA A 9 -9.31 36.96 20.43
CA ALA A 9 -8.07 36.23 20.22
C ALA A 9 -8.33 35.05 19.28
N LEU A 10 -7.77 35.15 18.08
CA LEU A 10 -7.82 34.17 17.00
C LEU A 10 -7.03 32.92 17.40
N VAL A 11 -7.72 31.88 17.87
CA VAL A 11 -7.17 30.54 18.00
C VAL A 11 -7.13 29.93 16.59
N VAL A 12 -5.98 30.07 15.92
CA VAL A 12 -5.68 29.31 14.70
C VAL A 12 -5.40 27.88 15.10
N GLY A 13 -6.43 27.04 15.10
CA GLY A 13 -6.28 25.60 15.19
C GLY A 13 -5.53 25.11 13.95
N LEU A 14 -4.29 24.67 14.13
CA LEU A 14 -3.62 23.79 13.19
C LEU A 14 -4.34 22.43 13.25
N VAL A 15 -5.48 22.34 12.58
CA VAL A 15 -6.04 21.04 12.22
C VAL A 15 -5.09 20.49 11.15
N ALA A 16 -4.11 19.72 11.58
CA ALA A 16 -3.36 18.85 10.69
C ALA A 16 -4.41 17.99 9.99
N CYS A 17 -4.63 18.27 8.71
CA CYS A 17 -5.49 17.48 7.86
C CYS A 17 -4.79 16.12 7.72
N SER A 18 -5.17 15.15 8.56
CA SER A 18 -4.78 13.77 8.38
C SER A 18 -5.31 13.36 7.02
N GLY A 19 -4.42 13.33 6.03
CA GLY A 19 -4.74 13.11 4.63
C GLY A 19 -5.57 11.83 4.48
N ASN A 20 -6.88 12.01 4.34
CA ASN A 20 -7.74 10.94 3.89
C ASN A 20 -7.35 10.68 2.44
N SER A 21 -6.57 9.64 2.20
CA SER A 21 -6.01 9.30 0.88
C SER A 21 -7.08 8.94 -0.16
N GLY A 22 -8.37 9.14 0.14
CA GLY A 22 -9.53 8.74 -0.66
C GLY A 22 -9.72 7.23 -0.78
N TYR A 23 -8.67 6.46 -0.51
CA TYR A 23 -8.66 5.00 -0.55
C TYR A 23 -9.46 4.41 0.60
N GLN A 24 -10.17 3.33 0.29
CA GLN A 24 -10.95 2.59 1.27
C GLN A 24 -10.11 1.45 1.86
N PRO A 25 -10.24 1.16 3.16
CA PRO A 25 -9.67 -0.04 3.76
C PRO A 25 -10.07 -1.29 2.99
N ALA A 26 -9.18 -2.28 2.95
CA ALA A 26 -9.45 -3.54 2.28
C ALA A 26 -10.54 -4.34 3.01
N GLU A 27 -11.43 -4.95 2.24
CA GLU A 27 -12.55 -5.74 2.77
C GLU A 27 -12.06 -7.06 3.41
N ASP A 28 -11.03 -7.67 2.81
CA ASP A 28 -10.42 -8.90 3.25
C ASP A 28 -8.92 -8.96 2.92
N ALA A 29 -8.26 -10.06 3.31
CA ALA A 29 -6.84 -10.25 3.08
C ALA A 29 -6.48 -10.31 1.58
N GLN A 30 -7.33 -10.91 0.76
CA GLN A 30 -7.10 -11.03 -0.67
C GLN A 30 -7.22 -9.65 -1.33
N ASP A 31 -8.18 -8.84 -0.91
CA ASP A 31 -8.36 -7.48 -1.38
C ASP A 31 -7.16 -6.60 -1.03
N ALA A 32 -6.67 -6.64 0.21
CA ALA A 32 -5.47 -5.92 0.60
C ALA A 32 -4.27 -6.27 -0.30
N GLY A 33 -4.07 -7.56 -0.55
CA GLY A 33 -3.03 -8.04 -1.46
C GLY A 33 -3.24 -7.53 -2.89
N ARG A 34 -4.44 -7.68 -3.48
CA ARG A 34 -4.74 -7.21 -4.84
C ARG A 34 -4.52 -5.70 -4.98
N GLN A 35 -5.02 -4.89 -4.04
CA GLN A 35 -4.89 -3.44 -4.08
C GLN A 35 -3.42 -3.00 -3.98
N PHE A 36 -2.65 -3.60 -3.07
CA PHE A 36 -1.22 -3.34 -2.93
C PHE A 36 -0.43 -3.70 -4.20
N ILE A 37 -0.64 -4.92 -4.71
CA ILE A 37 0.06 -5.42 -5.90
C ILE A 37 -0.26 -4.54 -7.11
N ARG A 38 -1.55 -4.26 -7.37
CA ARG A 38 -1.99 -3.43 -8.49
C ARG A 38 -1.38 -2.03 -8.41
N ALA A 39 -1.48 -1.39 -7.23
CA ALA A 39 -0.89 -0.08 -7.01
C ALA A 39 0.63 -0.06 -7.25
N SER A 40 1.34 -1.12 -6.87
CA SER A 40 2.77 -1.26 -7.10
C SER A 40 3.12 -1.42 -8.59
N LEU A 41 2.34 -2.22 -9.33
CA LEU A 41 2.51 -2.41 -10.78
C LEU A 41 2.19 -1.13 -11.57
N ASP A 42 1.23 -0.33 -11.10
CA ASP A 42 0.86 0.97 -11.69
C ASP A 42 1.82 2.11 -11.32
N GLY A 43 2.81 1.85 -10.46
CA GLY A 43 3.67 2.89 -9.92
C GLY A 43 2.97 3.87 -8.95
N ASN A 44 1.75 3.57 -8.51
CA ASN A 44 1.02 4.36 -7.51
C ASN A 44 1.45 3.96 -6.09
N TYR A 45 2.67 4.36 -5.72
CA TYR A 45 3.26 4.01 -4.42
C TYR A 45 2.60 4.68 -3.23
N GLU A 46 1.87 5.80 -3.43
CA GLU A 46 1.03 6.38 -2.38
C GLU A 46 -0.14 5.45 -2.03
N LYS A 47 -0.81 4.86 -3.04
CA LYS A 47 -1.83 3.84 -2.82
C LYS A 47 -1.24 2.55 -2.28
N ALA A 48 -0.08 2.10 -2.78
CA ALA A 48 0.57 0.90 -2.23
C ALA A 48 0.91 1.07 -0.74
N LYS A 49 1.43 2.25 -0.35
CA LYS A 49 1.71 2.59 1.05
C LYS A 49 0.46 2.59 1.94
N PHE A 50 -0.70 2.92 1.39
CA PHE A 50 -1.95 2.88 2.14
C PHE A 50 -2.29 1.46 2.62
N TYR A 51 -2.10 0.45 1.76
CA TYR A 51 -2.34 -0.96 2.05
C TYR A 51 -1.14 -1.69 2.70
N LEU A 52 -0.09 -0.96 3.08
CA LEU A 52 1.13 -1.50 3.68
C LEU A 52 1.09 -1.40 5.21
N LEU A 53 1.62 -2.39 5.91
CA LEU A 53 1.94 -2.29 7.33
C LEU A 53 3.05 -1.25 7.53
N LYS A 54 2.73 -0.14 8.19
CA LYS A 54 3.61 1.04 8.29
C LYS A 54 4.63 0.94 9.43
N ASP A 55 5.54 -0.04 9.34
CA ASP A 55 6.76 -0.09 10.13
C ASP A 55 7.99 0.31 9.31
N ASP A 56 9.11 0.60 9.97
CA ASP A 56 10.31 1.16 9.32
C ASP A 56 10.90 0.23 8.26
N ASP A 57 10.88 -1.09 8.49
CA ASP A 57 11.37 -2.08 7.55
C ASP A 57 10.50 -2.11 6.29
N ASN A 58 9.18 -2.21 6.46
CA ASN A 58 8.22 -2.23 5.37
C ASN A 58 8.27 -0.93 4.55
N LEU A 59 8.38 0.22 5.21
CA LEU A 59 8.56 1.51 4.53
C LEU A 59 9.87 1.58 3.74
N THR A 60 10.94 0.99 4.25
CA THR A 60 12.23 0.90 3.57
C THR A 60 12.14 0.01 2.34
N LEU A 61 11.47 -1.15 2.44
CA LEU A 61 11.24 -2.05 1.33
C LEU A 61 10.39 -1.42 0.23
N LEU A 62 9.32 -0.71 0.60
CA LEU A 62 8.48 0.00 -0.36
C LEU A 62 9.27 1.09 -1.09
N LYS A 63 10.08 1.89 -0.38
CA LYS A 63 10.96 2.90 -1.00
C LYS A 63 11.94 2.27 -1.99
N LYS A 64 12.49 1.10 -1.67
CA LYS A 64 13.36 0.36 -2.59
C LYS A 64 12.60 -0.09 -3.84
N GLN A 65 11.39 -0.65 -3.69
CA GLN A 65 10.52 -1.01 -4.81
C GLN A 65 10.22 0.21 -5.70
N GLN A 66 9.86 1.35 -5.10
CA GLN A 66 9.61 2.60 -5.80
C GLN A 66 10.85 3.09 -6.58
N SER A 67 12.03 3.09 -5.95
CA SER A 67 13.27 3.48 -6.63
C SER A 67 13.59 2.56 -7.80
N ASN A 68 13.36 1.25 -7.66
CA ASN A 68 13.55 0.29 -8.74
C ASN A 68 12.59 0.55 -9.90
N TYR A 69 11.30 0.76 -9.62
CA TYR A 69 10.31 1.10 -10.62
C TYR A 69 10.67 2.40 -11.36
N GLN A 70 11.10 3.44 -10.65
CA GLN A 70 11.50 4.71 -11.26
C GLN A 70 12.63 4.56 -12.29
N LYS A 71 13.56 3.61 -12.06
CA LYS A 71 14.69 3.31 -12.96
C LYS A 71 14.31 2.46 -14.17
N MET A 72 13.11 1.87 -14.20
CA MET A 72 12.63 1.09 -15.35
C MET A 72 12.40 1.97 -16.58
N SER A 73 12.53 1.36 -17.76
CA SER A 73 12.15 1.99 -19.03
C SER A 73 10.66 2.35 -19.05
N SER A 74 10.27 3.26 -19.93
CA SER A 74 8.85 3.62 -20.09
C SER A 74 8.03 2.44 -20.60
N GLU A 75 8.65 1.62 -21.45
CA GLU A 75 8.08 0.40 -22.03
C GLU A 75 7.81 -0.65 -20.96
N ASP A 76 8.75 -0.88 -20.04
CA ASP A 76 8.58 -1.81 -18.92
C ASP A 76 7.49 -1.31 -17.96
N LYS A 77 7.49 -0.02 -17.62
CA LYS A 77 6.45 0.59 -16.75
C LYS A 77 5.05 0.38 -17.34
N ARG A 78 4.91 0.59 -18.66
CA ARG A 78 3.67 0.33 -19.37
C ARG A 78 3.30 -1.15 -19.33
N SER A 79 4.26 -2.04 -19.58
CA SER A 79 4.04 -3.50 -19.56
C SER A 79 3.59 -3.99 -18.18
N PHE A 80 4.14 -3.46 -17.09
CA PHE A 80 3.65 -3.73 -15.73
C PHE A 80 2.25 -3.14 -15.47
N GLY A 81 1.98 -1.93 -15.94
CA GLY A 81 0.66 -1.30 -15.88
C GLY A 81 -0.43 -2.15 -16.55
N ASP A 82 -0.13 -2.66 -17.75
CA ASP A 82 -1.05 -3.47 -18.56
C ASP A 82 -1.13 -4.94 -18.06
N ALA A 83 -0.21 -5.38 -17.21
CA ALA A 83 -0.15 -6.76 -16.75
C ALA A 83 -1.30 -7.12 -15.80
N SER A 84 -1.87 -8.31 -15.96
CA SER A 84 -2.82 -8.91 -15.02
C SER A 84 -2.09 -9.52 -13.82
N ILE A 85 -2.70 -9.42 -12.64
CA ILE A 85 -2.27 -10.17 -11.46
C ILE A 85 -2.84 -11.58 -11.59
N LEU A 86 -1.98 -12.59 -11.52
CA LEU A 86 -2.39 -14.00 -11.60
C LEU A 86 -2.18 -14.65 -10.23
N PRO A 87 -3.23 -14.80 -9.42
CA PRO A 87 -3.15 -15.53 -8.15
C PRO A 87 -2.77 -16.98 -8.40
N LEU A 88 -1.77 -17.47 -7.68
CA LEU A 88 -1.36 -18.87 -7.71
C LEU A 88 -1.85 -19.62 -6.48
N GLU A 89 -1.78 -18.98 -5.31
CA GLU A 89 -2.23 -19.56 -4.04
C GLU A 89 -2.55 -18.44 -3.06
N ILE A 90 -3.69 -18.56 -2.37
CA ILE A 90 -4.08 -17.68 -1.27
C ILE A 90 -4.34 -18.59 -0.08
N GLN A 91 -3.43 -18.57 0.89
CA GLN A 91 -3.39 -19.53 1.99
C GLN A 91 -3.58 -18.78 3.31
N PRO A 92 -4.78 -18.83 3.92
CA PRO A 92 -4.97 -18.41 5.30
C PRO A 92 -4.15 -19.30 6.22
N LEU A 93 -3.27 -18.70 7.03
CA LEU A 93 -2.54 -19.41 8.08
C LEU A 93 -3.32 -19.41 9.39
N ASN A 94 -4.08 -18.34 9.63
CA ASN A 94 -5.04 -18.16 10.72
C ASN A 94 -5.94 -16.95 10.39
N ASP A 95 -6.82 -16.58 11.32
CA ASP A 95 -7.80 -15.49 11.16
C ASP A 95 -7.21 -14.09 10.97
N SER A 96 -5.91 -13.93 11.19
CA SER A 96 -5.20 -12.65 11.11
C SER A 96 -3.99 -12.68 10.20
N VAL A 97 -3.70 -13.81 9.52
CA VAL A 97 -2.52 -13.94 8.66
C VAL A 97 -2.85 -14.79 7.44
N THR A 98 -2.56 -14.25 6.26
CA THR A 98 -2.75 -14.92 4.96
C THR A 98 -1.50 -14.74 4.12
N ASN A 99 -1.02 -15.82 3.48
CA ASN A 99 -0.02 -15.71 2.41
C ASN A 99 -0.74 -15.60 1.06
N TYR A 100 -0.27 -14.70 0.20
CA TYR A 100 -0.76 -14.55 -1.17
C TYR A 100 0.42 -14.68 -2.12
N LYS A 101 0.45 -15.81 -2.83
CA LYS A 101 1.40 -16.12 -3.90
C LYS A 101 0.80 -15.77 -5.26
N TYR A 102 1.55 -15.03 -6.06
CA TYR A 102 1.12 -14.58 -7.39
C TYR A 102 2.31 -14.46 -8.36
N ASN A 103 2.00 -14.36 -9.64
CA ASN A 103 2.87 -13.74 -10.63
C ASN A 103 2.07 -12.68 -11.41
N ASN A 104 2.70 -11.96 -12.32
CA ASN A 104 2.01 -11.05 -13.24
C ASN A 104 2.19 -11.52 -14.68
N SER A 105 1.26 -11.17 -15.57
CA SER A 105 1.28 -11.66 -16.94
C SER A 105 2.47 -11.19 -17.78
N PHE A 106 3.16 -10.11 -17.40
CA PHE A 106 4.39 -9.66 -18.07
C PHE A 106 5.60 -10.55 -17.70
N HIS A 107 5.65 -11.01 -16.44
CA HIS A 107 6.65 -11.96 -15.94
C HIS A 107 6.00 -13.20 -15.33
N PRO A 108 5.42 -14.10 -16.14
CA PRO A 108 4.62 -15.24 -15.65
C PRO A 108 5.46 -16.32 -14.95
N LYS A 109 6.79 -16.26 -15.05
CA LYS A 109 7.71 -17.17 -14.35
C LYS A 109 8.16 -16.62 -12.99
N ASP A 110 8.03 -15.31 -12.79
CA ASP A 110 8.53 -14.64 -11.59
C ASP A 110 7.44 -14.64 -10.52
N THR A 111 7.56 -15.57 -9.58
CA THR A 111 6.58 -15.73 -8.51
C THR A 111 6.97 -14.95 -7.28
N THR A 112 6.02 -14.24 -6.70
CA THR A 112 6.18 -13.50 -5.45
C THR A 112 5.15 -13.97 -4.43
N THR A 113 5.56 -14.14 -3.18
CA THR A 113 4.65 -14.39 -2.05
C THR A 113 4.71 -13.22 -1.09
N ILE A 114 3.59 -12.53 -0.91
CA ILE A 114 3.43 -11.51 0.13
C ILE A 114 2.65 -12.08 1.30
N ARG A 115 2.93 -11.59 2.50
CA ARG A 115 2.12 -11.85 3.68
C ARG A 115 1.15 -10.69 3.87
N ILE A 116 -0.08 -11.00 4.22
CA ILE A 116 -1.09 -10.05 4.64
C ILE A 116 -1.43 -10.34 6.09
N VAL A 117 -1.49 -9.31 6.92
CA VAL A 117 -1.79 -9.39 8.34
C VAL A 117 -3.00 -8.53 8.69
N ARG A 118 -3.79 -8.96 9.67
CA ARG A 118 -4.86 -8.16 10.26
C ARG A 118 -4.36 -7.50 11.54
N ILE A 119 -4.29 -6.18 11.55
CA ILE A 119 -3.87 -5.39 12.72
C ILE A 119 -4.92 -4.30 12.93
N ASN A 120 -5.42 -4.14 14.16
CA ASN A 120 -6.46 -3.16 14.49
C ASN A 120 -7.68 -3.22 13.56
N ASN A 121 -8.09 -4.44 13.19
CA ASN A 121 -9.19 -4.71 12.27
C ASN A 121 -8.98 -4.27 10.81
N GLU A 122 -7.75 -3.89 10.43
CA GLU A 122 -7.36 -3.56 9.05
C GLU A 122 -6.48 -4.65 8.46
N TRP A 123 -6.70 -5.00 7.18
CA TRP A 123 -5.85 -5.92 6.43
C TRP A 123 -4.75 -5.15 5.70
N LEU A 124 -3.49 -5.49 6.01
CA LEU A 124 -2.30 -4.77 5.53
C LEU A 124 -1.24 -5.76 5.03
N VAL A 125 -0.50 -5.36 4.01
CA VAL A 125 0.62 -6.15 3.47
C VAL A 125 1.87 -5.97 4.33
N ASP A 126 2.51 -7.08 4.67
CA ASP A 126 3.82 -7.15 5.30
C ASP A 126 4.84 -7.67 4.27
N LEU A 127 5.69 -6.78 3.76
CA LEU A 127 6.73 -7.07 2.78
C LEU A 127 7.95 -7.77 3.38
N LYS A 128 8.12 -7.78 4.70
CA LYS A 128 9.24 -8.47 5.36
C LYS A 128 9.28 -9.95 5.00
N SER A 129 8.12 -10.56 4.73
CA SER A 129 8.04 -11.97 4.33
C SER A 129 8.55 -12.28 2.93
N VAL A 130 8.68 -11.28 2.05
CA VAL A 130 9.25 -11.44 0.70
C VAL A 130 10.75 -11.74 0.80
N ILE A 131 11.39 -11.32 1.90
CA ILE A 131 12.78 -11.62 2.23
C ILE A 131 12.82 -12.82 3.17
N LYS A 132 12.65 -14.03 2.64
CA LYS A 132 13.31 -15.20 3.24
C LYS A 132 14.65 -15.35 2.53
N MET A 133 15.70 -14.83 3.17
CA MET A 133 17.09 -15.21 2.87
C MET A 133 17.32 -16.63 3.34
#